data_AF-A0A2W5SWA0-F1
#
_entry.id   AF-A0A2W5SWA0-F1
#
_cell.length_a   1.000
_cell.length_b   1.000
_cell.length_c   1.000
_cell.angle_alpha   90.00
_cell.angle_beta   90.00
_cell.angle_gamma   90.00
#
_symmetry.space_group_name_H-M   'P 1'
#
loop_
_entity.id
_entity.type
_entity.pdbx_description
1 polymer ?
#
loop_
_entity_poly.entity_id
_entity_poly.type
_entity_poly.pdbx_seq_one_letter_code
_entity_poly.pdbx_strand_id
1 'polypeptide(L)'
;MSTSSLPMGRGAAVAGWFNTHAKRVTPERVAAFQQALPAARVYAASTFDESKQHADELVRDLPEFIFCGGGDGTIVHLLNLLKERGVTRFPRIGLFKLGTGNGWPSAVGARKYENELKTLKTISRDVAVQRFNLVEVEGRICQFTGVGWDATLLHDYKRNLEKRQKQLVGGQFARKMSQGVYGYLYSLFRLTVPEELERARDGRTRLRLENIGETALTLNGDGEPIEIPRSETTLYEGPVSVGAAGTEPYWGAKFKAFPYARLVPNRFNFRVYDRHVLEGVNNMFKLWQGKDLPGMYDWFVTKIRLHLSRPMPYQVGGDVVGERDVIDFALAKETVDLIDWEAARKG
;
A
#
# COMPACT_ATOMS: atom_id res chain seq x y z
N MET A 1 9.59 1.79 -40.75
CA MET A 1 10.93 1.57 -40.17
C MET A 1 10.74 1.16 -38.72
N SER A 2 10.98 -0.11 -38.40
CA SER A 2 10.78 -0.66 -37.06
C SER A 2 11.89 -0.14 -36.15
N THR A 3 11.54 0.72 -35.19
CA THR A 3 12.43 1.08 -34.09
C THR A 3 12.67 -0.18 -33.27
N SER A 4 13.79 -0.86 -33.53
CA SER A 4 14.31 -1.97 -32.73
C SER A 4 14.39 -1.49 -31.28
N SER A 5 13.38 -1.81 -30.48
CA SER A 5 13.35 -1.44 -29.08
C SER A 5 14.45 -2.18 -28.33
N LEU A 6 15.26 -1.46 -27.56
CA LEU A 6 16.34 -2.07 -26.79
C LEU A 6 15.72 -3.05 -25.79
N PRO A 7 16.23 -4.29 -25.69
CA PRO A 7 15.79 -5.22 -24.67
C PRO A 7 16.17 -4.68 -23.28
N MET A 8 15.34 -4.97 -22.27
CA MET A 8 15.53 -4.52 -20.89
C MET A 8 16.94 -4.85 -20.34
N GLY A 9 17.50 -6.01 -20.73
CA GLY A 9 18.78 -6.52 -20.24
C GLY A 9 20.06 -5.90 -20.80
N ARG A 10 19.98 -4.88 -21.65
CA ARG A 10 21.17 -4.18 -22.19
C ARG A 10 21.31 -2.79 -21.57
N GLY A 11 22.47 -2.48 -20.99
CA GLY A 11 22.85 -1.16 -20.46
C GLY A 11 22.53 -0.92 -18.97
N ALA A 12 23.15 0.10 -18.37
CA ALA A 12 23.08 0.41 -16.92
C ALA A 12 21.78 1.11 -16.47
N ALA A 13 20.76 1.17 -17.34
CA ALA A 13 19.51 1.88 -17.10
C ALA A 13 18.54 1.14 -16.15
N VAL A 14 18.98 0.01 -15.56
CA VAL A 14 18.15 -0.84 -14.73
C VAL A 14 18.82 -1.06 -13.37
N ALA A 15 18.02 -0.96 -12.31
CA ALA A 15 18.42 -1.40 -10.98
C ALA A 15 17.47 -2.46 -10.40
N GLY A 16 17.98 -3.35 -9.57
CA GLY A 16 17.23 -4.22 -8.68
C GLY A 16 17.26 -3.66 -7.26
N TRP A 17 16.12 -3.59 -6.60
CA TRP A 17 15.98 -3.12 -5.22
C TRP A 17 15.34 -4.22 -4.36
N PHE A 18 16.10 -4.77 -3.43
CA PHE A 18 15.70 -5.96 -2.67
C PHE A 18 15.77 -5.72 -1.16
N ASN A 19 14.68 -6.04 -0.45
CA ASN A 19 14.68 -6.09 1.01
C ASN A 19 14.92 -7.53 1.46
N THR A 20 16.12 -7.84 1.97
CA THR A 20 16.50 -9.21 2.37
C THR A 20 15.82 -9.68 3.65
N HIS A 21 15.20 -8.76 4.42
CA HIS A 21 14.34 -9.13 5.55
C HIS A 21 13.00 -9.73 5.08
N ALA A 22 12.57 -9.46 3.83
CA ALA A 22 11.37 -10.06 3.29
C ALA A 22 11.58 -11.56 3.09
N LYS A 23 10.74 -12.40 3.73
CA LYS A 23 10.90 -13.87 3.86
C LYS A 23 11.25 -14.66 2.60
N ARG A 24 10.97 -14.15 1.40
CA ARG A 24 11.32 -14.84 0.15
C ARG A 24 12.23 -14.04 -0.78
N VAL A 25 12.92 -13.03 -0.26
CA VAL A 25 14.05 -12.40 -0.92
C VAL A 25 15.29 -13.11 -0.39
N THR A 26 15.74 -14.12 -1.12
CA THR A 26 16.91 -14.93 -0.75
C THR A 26 18.11 -14.55 -1.61
N PRO A 27 19.35 -14.83 -1.18
CA PRO A 27 20.55 -14.60 -2.00
C PRO A 27 20.44 -15.25 -3.38
N GLU A 28 19.86 -16.45 -3.49
CA GLU A 28 19.66 -17.15 -4.77
C GLU A 28 18.71 -16.40 -5.70
N ARG A 29 17.68 -15.75 -5.15
CA ARG A 29 16.73 -14.96 -5.94
C ARG A 29 17.33 -13.65 -6.41
N VAL A 30 18.12 -12.99 -5.57
CA VAL A 30 18.88 -11.80 -5.96
C VAL A 30 19.89 -12.17 -7.05
N ALA A 31 20.62 -13.28 -6.89
CA ALA A 31 21.53 -13.80 -7.90
C ALA A 31 20.80 -14.16 -9.21
N ALA A 32 19.61 -14.76 -9.14
CA ALA A 32 18.80 -15.06 -10.32
C ALA A 32 18.34 -13.78 -11.06
N PHE A 33 18.07 -12.69 -10.35
CA PHE A 33 17.81 -11.39 -10.97
C PHE A 33 19.06 -10.87 -11.71
N GLN A 34 20.22 -10.86 -11.05
CA GLN A 34 21.47 -10.44 -11.67
C GLN A 34 21.80 -11.30 -12.90
N GLN A 35 21.57 -12.61 -12.86
CA GLN A 35 21.74 -13.49 -14.02
C GLN A 35 20.76 -13.18 -15.15
N ALA A 36 19.54 -12.77 -14.84
CA ALA A 36 18.55 -12.38 -15.85
C ALA A 36 18.87 -11.04 -16.50
N LEU A 37 19.46 -10.11 -15.74
CA LEU A 37 19.84 -8.76 -16.18
C LEU A 37 21.29 -8.46 -15.74
N PRO A 38 22.32 -9.01 -16.44
CA PRO A 38 23.71 -8.91 -16.00
C PRO A 38 24.27 -7.49 -15.86
N ALA A 39 23.72 -6.54 -16.62
CA ALA A 39 24.12 -5.14 -16.58
C ALA A 39 23.37 -4.31 -15.51
N ALA A 40 22.40 -4.89 -14.81
CA ALA A 40 21.64 -4.18 -13.78
C ALA A 40 22.51 -3.95 -12.53
N ARG A 41 22.38 -2.77 -11.93
CA ARG A 41 22.88 -2.53 -10.56
C ARG A 41 21.95 -3.22 -9.57
N VAL A 42 22.48 -3.85 -8.53
CA VAL A 42 21.64 -4.55 -7.55
C VAL A 42 21.94 -4.04 -6.15
N TYR A 43 20.89 -3.56 -5.50
CA TYR A 43 20.89 -3.08 -4.13
C TYR A 43 20.06 -4.05 -3.29
N ALA A 44 20.67 -4.65 -2.28
CA ALA A 44 20.03 -5.63 -1.41
C ALA A 44 20.32 -5.26 0.05
N ALA A 45 19.36 -4.62 0.70
CA ALA A 45 19.51 -4.15 2.07
C ALA A 45 18.80 -5.06 3.07
N SER A 46 19.44 -5.24 4.22
CA SER A 46 18.91 -5.91 5.41
C SER A 46 18.49 -4.92 6.50
N THR A 47 18.98 -3.67 6.42
CA THR A 47 18.69 -2.60 7.37
C THR A 47 18.20 -1.32 6.70
N PHE A 48 17.64 -0.41 7.50
CA PHE A 48 17.22 0.92 7.04
C PHE A 48 18.42 1.80 6.65
N ASP A 49 19.53 1.70 7.37
CA ASP A 49 20.71 2.52 7.08
C ASP A 49 21.40 2.07 5.78
N GLU A 50 21.50 0.76 5.53
CA GLU A 50 21.92 0.23 4.22
C GLU A 50 20.99 0.72 3.10
N SER A 51 19.68 0.71 3.32
CA SER A 51 18.70 1.21 2.35
C SER A 51 18.92 2.70 2.04
N LYS A 52 19.25 3.53 3.04
CA LYS A 52 19.58 4.94 2.82
C LYS A 52 20.86 5.11 2.00
N GLN A 53 21.92 4.38 2.34
CA GLN A 53 23.17 4.42 1.58
C GLN A 53 22.97 4.00 0.12
N HIS A 54 22.23 2.91 -0.11
CA HIS A 54 21.89 2.47 -1.47
C HIS A 54 21.03 3.48 -2.21
N ALA A 55 20.11 4.17 -1.54
CA ALA A 55 19.34 5.24 -2.17
C ALA A 55 20.24 6.43 -2.55
N ASP A 56 21.24 6.78 -1.73
CA ASP A 56 22.23 7.82 -2.06
C ASP A 56 23.05 7.45 -3.31
N GLU A 57 23.43 6.18 -3.44
CA GLU A 57 24.13 5.65 -4.62
C GLU A 57 23.22 5.63 -5.85
N LEU A 58 21.97 5.19 -5.68
CA LEU A 58 20.98 5.07 -6.73
C LEU A 58 20.64 6.42 -7.38
N VAL A 59 20.52 7.50 -6.59
CA VAL A 59 20.14 8.82 -7.14
C VAL A 59 21.26 9.56 -7.86
N ARG A 60 22.54 9.18 -7.64
CA ARG A 60 23.69 9.78 -8.35
C ARG A 60 23.62 9.54 -9.86
N ASP A 61 23.08 8.40 -10.24
CA ASP A 61 22.81 8.00 -11.61
C ASP A 61 21.48 7.26 -11.61
N LEU A 62 20.37 7.99 -11.66
CA LEU A 62 19.04 7.42 -11.48
C LEU A 62 18.66 6.54 -12.69
N PRO A 63 18.36 5.24 -12.49
CA PRO A 63 18.02 4.36 -13.60
C PRO A 63 16.64 4.68 -14.19
N GLU A 64 16.43 4.23 -15.43
CA GLU A 64 15.14 4.31 -16.12
C GLU A 64 14.11 3.34 -15.51
N PHE A 65 14.59 2.20 -15.01
CA PHE A 65 13.79 1.14 -14.39
C PHE A 65 14.34 0.68 -13.05
N ILE A 66 13.43 0.44 -12.10
CA ILE A 66 13.76 -0.23 -10.84
C ILE A 66 12.88 -1.47 -10.69
N PHE A 67 13.48 -2.64 -10.47
CA PHE A 67 12.76 -3.86 -10.16
C PHE A 67 12.79 -4.13 -8.66
N CYS A 68 11.63 -4.07 -8.02
CA CYS A 68 11.52 -4.14 -6.58
C CYS A 68 11.15 -5.57 -6.13
N GLY A 69 12.02 -6.17 -5.32
CA GLY A 69 11.80 -7.44 -4.64
C GLY A 69 11.51 -7.24 -3.15
N GLY A 70 10.26 -7.46 -2.75
CA GLY A 70 9.83 -7.31 -1.36
C GLY A 70 8.32 -7.39 -1.19
N GLY A 71 7.81 -6.74 -0.14
CA GLY A 71 6.37 -6.50 0.06
C GLY A 71 5.96 -5.08 -0.35
N ASP A 72 4.68 -4.75 -0.19
CA ASP A 72 4.17 -3.41 -0.54
C ASP A 72 4.93 -2.29 0.21
N GLY A 73 5.24 -2.50 1.49
CA GLY A 73 6.04 -1.56 2.29
C GLY A 73 7.48 -1.35 1.77
N THR A 74 8.06 -2.31 1.04
CA THR A 74 9.39 -2.12 0.41
C THR A 74 9.34 -1.08 -0.69
N ILE A 75 8.25 -1.04 -1.45
CA ILE A 75 8.03 -0.08 -2.53
C ILE A 75 7.76 1.30 -1.91
N VAL A 76 6.87 1.37 -0.92
CA VAL A 76 6.59 2.62 -0.18
C VAL A 76 7.88 3.20 0.40
N HIS A 77 8.72 2.36 1.01
CA HIS A 77 9.99 2.79 1.55
C HIS A 77 10.93 3.36 0.47
N LEU A 78 11.09 2.66 -0.66
CA LEU A 78 11.88 3.15 -1.79
C LEU A 78 11.36 4.50 -2.31
N LEU A 79 10.05 4.64 -2.51
CA LEU A 79 9.45 5.88 -3.02
C LEU A 79 9.72 7.08 -2.08
N ASN A 80 9.61 6.87 -0.77
CA ASN A 80 9.95 7.91 0.21
C ASN A 80 11.44 8.24 0.21
N LEU A 81 12.33 7.23 0.15
CA LEU A 81 13.78 7.47 0.05
C LEU A 81 14.14 8.30 -1.20
N LEU A 82 13.49 8.03 -2.33
CA LEU A 82 13.67 8.79 -3.57
C LEU A 82 13.13 10.23 -3.41
N LYS A 83 11.93 10.40 -2.85
CA LYS A 83 11.32 11.72 -2.61
C LYS A 83 12.18 12.58 -1.68
N GLU A 84 12.69 12.01 -0.58
CA GLU A 84 13.59 12.67 0.37
C GLU A 84 14.88 13.19 -0.30
N ARG A 85 15.29 12.55 -1.40
CA ARG A 85 16.46 12.94 -2.21
C ARG A 85 16.10 13.85 -3.39
N GLY A 86 14.89 14.40 -3.42
CA GLY A 86 14.43 15.35 -4.43
C GLY A 86 14.01 14.73 -5.76
N VAL A 87 13.83 13.40 -5.83
CA VAL A 87 13.31 12.76 -7.04
C VAL A 87 11.82 13.06 -7.17
N THR A 88 11.47 13.91 -8.13
CA THR A 88 10.08 14.33 -8.40
C THR A 88 9.37 13.45 -9.44
N ARG A 89 10.14 12.78 -10.30
CA ARG A 89 9.65 11.79 -11.28
C ARG A 89 10.32 10.46 -11.01
N PHE A 90 9.56 9.50 -10.50
CA PHE A 90 10.10 8.19 -10.19
C PHE A 90 10.45 7.39 -11.46
N PRO A 91 11.49 6.53 -11.40
CA PRO A 91 11.73 5.51 -12.41
C PRO A 91 10.51 4.61 -12.58
N ARG A 92 10.38 3.97 -13.74
CA ARG A 92 9.33 2.95 -13.94
C ARG A 92 9.64 1.73 -13.07
N ILE A 93 8.68 1.27 -12.29
CA ILE A 93 8.94 0.22 -11.29
C ILE A 93 8.31 -1.11 -11.70
N GLY A 94 9.12 -2.16 -11.79
CA GLY A 94 8.67 -3.53 -11.93
C GLY A 94 8.51 -4.20 -10.58
N LEU A 95 7.29 -4.59 -10.22
CA LEU A 95 7.02 -5.21 -8.92
C LEU A 95 7.07 -6.73 -8.98
N PHE A 96 7.87 -7.36 -8.13
CA PHE A 96 7.90 -8.82 -8.01
C PHE A 96 6.97 -9.34 -6.92
N LYS A 97 6.25 -10.42 -7.24
CA LYS A 97 5.44 -11.15 -6.26
C LYS A 97 6.29 -12.16 -5.46
N LEU A 98 7.01 -11.65 -4.48
CA LEU A 98 7.86 -12.44 -3.58
C LEU A 98 7.18 -12.80 -2.24
N GLY A 99 5.87 -12.61 -2.11
CA GLY A 99 5.10 -12.94 -0.90
C GLY A 99 3.65 -13.32 -1.19
N THR A 100 2.93 -13.79 -0.18
CA THR A 100 1.49 -14.15 -0.28
C THR A 100 0.56 -12.97 0.01
N GLY A 101 1.08 -11.87 0.55
CA GLY A 101 0.29 -10.73 1.03
C GLY A 101 0.40 -9.45 0.18
N ASN A 102 1.05 -9.45 -0.99
CA ASN A 102 1.29 -8.20 -1.72
C ASN A 102 0.07 -7.80 -2.59
N GLY A 103 -0.52 -6.65 -2.30
CA GLY A 103 -1.66 -6.08 -3.02
C GLY A 103 -1.22 -5.48 -4.35
N TRP A 104 -0.18 -4.64 -4.33
CA TRP A 104 0.21 -3.83 -5.49
C TRP A 104 0.80 -4.64 -6.66
N PRO A 105 1.70 -5.62 -6.45
CA PRO A 105 2.14 -6.52 -7.52
C PRO A 105 0.98 -7.29 -8.15
N SER A 106 -0.07 -7.60 -7.37
CA SER A 106 -1.25 -8.28 -7.92
C SER A 106 -2.09 -7.36 -8.79
N ALA A 107 -2.18 -6.06 -8.46
CA ALA A 107 -2.90 -5.05 -9.25
C ALA A 107 -2.30 -4.85 -10.65
N VAL A 108 -0.97 -4.95 -10.77
CA VAL A 108 -0.25 -4.85 -12.05
C VAL A 108 -0.04 -6.21 -12.74
N GLY A 109 -0.76 -7.25 -12.31
CA GLY A 109 -0.75 -8.55 -12.98
C GLY A 109 0.52 -9.40 -12.77
N ALA A 110 1.32 -9.13 -11.73
CA ALA A 110 2.53 -9.90 -11.44
C ALA A 110 2.20 -11.36 -11.06
N ARG A 111 2.80 -12.28 -11.77
CA ARG A 111 2.83 -13.72 -11.54
C ARG A 111 3.97 -14.08 -10.58
N LYS A 112 4.26 -15.37 -10.46
CA LYS A 112 5.40 -15.85 -9.68
C LYS A 112 6.69 -15.21 -10.20
N TYR A 113 7.58 -14.89 -9.27
CA TYR A 113 8.88 -14.27 -9.55
C TYR A 113 9.66 -14.95 -10.69
N GLU A 114 9.70 -16.27 -10.69
CA GLU A 114 10.44 -17.06 -11.69
C GLU A 114 9.86 -16.88 -13.10
N ASN A 115 8.56 -16.60 -13.22
CA ASN A 115 7.93 -16.32 -14.50
C ASN A 115 8.28 -14.90 -14.98
N GLU A 116 8.27 -13.92 -14.08
CA GLU A 116 8.61 -12.54 -14.45
C GLU A 116 10.09 -12.38 -14.80
N LEU A 117 10.98 -13.14 -14.14
CA LEU A 117 12.39 -13.20 -14.55
C LEU A 117 12.57 -13.72 -15.98
N LYS A 118 11.73 -14.65 -16.43
CA LYS A 118 11.76 -15.14 -17.83
C LYS A 118 11.29 -14.04 -18.79
N THR A 119 10.20 -13.36 -18.45
CA THR A 119 9.67 -12.24 -19.23
C THR A 119 10.67 -11.08 -19.32
N LEU A 120 11.44 -10.82 -18.26
CA LEU A 120 12.42 -9.74 -18.25
C LEU A 120 13.54 -9.88 -19.30
N LYS A 121 13.85 -11.11 -19.71
CA LYS A 121 14.86 -11.37 -20.73
C LYS A 121 14.40 -10.94 -22.13
N THR A 122 13.10 -10.85 -22.35
CA THR A 122 12.51 -10.62 -23.68
C THR A 122 11.76 -9.29 -23.77
N ILE A 123 11.42 -8.69 -22.62
CA ILE A 123 10.65 -7.45 -22.59
C ILE A 123 11.46 -6.25 -23.11
N SER A 124 10.77 -5.42 -23.89
CA SER A 124 11.27 -4.16 -24.42
C SER A 124 11.28 -3.06 -23.35
N ARG A 125 12.15 -2.05 -23.53
CA ARG A 125 12.09 -0.79 -22.74
C ARG A 125 10.83 0.05 -23.01
N ASP A 126 10.14 -0.18 -24.12
CA ASP A 126 8.82 0.44 -24.39
C ASP A 126 7.67 -0.36 -23.76
N VAL A 127 7.93 -0.90 -22.56
CA VAL A 127 6.97 -1.71 -21.82
C VAL A 127 5.78 -0.87 -21.37
N ALA A 128 4.59 -1.43 -21.53
CA ALA A 128 3.36 -0.86 -21.00
C ALA A 128 3.42 -0.65 -19.48
N VAL A 129 2.95 0.51 -19.03
CA VAL A 129 2.90 0.87 -17.61
C VAL A 129 1.50 1.29 -17.20
N GLN A 130 1.19 1.07 -15.93
CA GLN A 130 0.03 1.62 -15.24
C GLN A 130 0.48 2.72 -14.29
N ARG A 131 -0.11 3.91 -14.40
CA ARG A 131 0.14 5.03 -13.50
C ARG A 131 -0.74 4.95 -12.26
N PHE A 132 -0.15 5.16 -11.10
CA PHE A 132 -0.83 5.22 -9.80
C PHE A 132 -0.58 6.56 -9.13
N ASN A 133 -1.66 7.17 -8.63
CA ASN A 133 -1.59 8.29 -7.70
C ASN A 133 -1.15 7.79 -6.32
N LEU A 134 -0.69 8.70 -5.46
CA LEU A 134 -0.31 8.42 -4.08
C LEU A 134 -1.02 9.38 -3.13
N VAL A 135 -1.12 8.98 -1.86
CA VAL A 135 -1.54 9.84 -0.75
C VAL A 135 -0.29 10.33 -0.03
N GLU A 136 -0.24 11.63 0.24
CA GLU A 136 0.76 12.29 1.07
C GLU A 136 0.20 12.57 2.47
N VAL A 137 1.00 12.24 3.48
CA VAL A 137 0.69 12.44 4.90
C VAL A 137 2.00 12.72 5.64
N GLU A 138 2.08 13.84 6.36
CA GLU A 138 3.27 14.25 7.11
C GLU A 138 4.58 14.18 6.29
N GLY A 139 4.52 14.61 5.02
CA GLY A 139 5.66 14.62 4.09
C GLY A 139 6.02 13.25 3.50
N ARG A 140 5.33 12.17 3.90
CA ARG A 140 5.52 10.81 3.35
C ARG A 140 4.45 10.48 2.33
N ILE A 141 4.81 9.68 1.32
CA ILE A 141 3.90 9.22 0.27
C ILE A 141 3.62 7.72 0.38
N CYS A 142 2.40 7.31 0.10
CA CYS A 142 1.98 5.90 0.14
C CYS A 142 0.73 5.68 -0.73
N GLN A 143 0.44 4.43 -1.05
CA GLN A 143 -0.77 4.04 -1.77
C GLN A 143 -2.02 4.00 -0.88
N PHE A 144 -1.82 3.88 0.44
CA PHE A 144 -2.88 4.03 1.44
C PHE A 144 -2.33 4.47 2.80
N THR A 145 -3.18 5.16 3.57
CA THR A 145 -2.96 5.60 4.95
C THR A 145 -4.30 5.57 5.69
N GLY A 146 -4.31 5.60 7.00
CA GLY A 146 -5.55 5.64 7.76
C GLY A 146 -5.36 5.73 9.26
N VAL A 147 -6.45 6.10 9.94
CA VAL A 147 -6.61 6.13 11.38
C VAL A 147 -7.60 5.05 11.82
N GLY A 148 -7.36 4.46 12.98
CA GLY A 148 -8.23 3.44 13.54
C GLY A 148 -7.60 2.06 13.69
N TRP A 149 -8.46 1.09 13.94
CA TRP A 149 -8.02 -0.27 14.26
C TRP A 149 -7.28 -0.95 13.11
N ASP A 150 -7.51 -0.53 11.87
CA ASP A 150 -6.79 -1.00 10.67
C ASP A 150 -5.27 -0.72 10.74
N ALA A 151 -4.86 0.39 11.36
CA ALA A 151 -3.46 0.74 11.59
C ALA A 151 -2.78 -0.26 12.53
N THR A 152 -3.37 -0.50 13.71
CA THR A 152 -2.84 -1.43 14.73
C THR A 152 -2.83 -2.89 14.25
N LEU A 153 -3.82 -3.28 13.45
CA LEU A 153 -4.05 -4.66 13.02
C LEU A 153 -2.93 -5.27 12.19
N LEU A 154 -2.38 -4.51 11.23
CA LEU A 154 -1.32 -4.99 10.33
C LEU A 154 0.01 -5.15 11.07
N HIS A 155 0.28 -4.23 12.02
CA HIS A 155 1.47 -4.28 12.87
C HIS A 155 1.42 -5.45 13.85
N ASP A 156 0.27 -5.70 14.49
CA ASP A 156 0.12 -6.83 15.41
C ASP A 156 0.10 -8.19 14.71
N TYR A 157 -0.41 -8.27 13.47
CA TYR A 157 -0.29 -9.46 12.65
C TYR A 157 1.19 -9.80 12.35
N LYS A 158 1.98 -8.82 11.89
CA LYS A 158 3.43 -9.01 11.60
C LYS A 158 4.19 -9.40 12.88
N ARG A 159 4.00 -8.66 13.97
CA ARG A 159 4.68 -8.86 15.27
C ARG A 159 4.36 -10.23 15.91
N ASN A 160 3.11 -10.69 15.82
CA ASN A 160 2.72 -12.00 16.35
C ASN A 160 3.23 -13.16 15.47
N LEU A 161 3.28 -12.98 14.15
CA LEU A 161 3.92 -13.94 13.24
C LEU A 161 5.42 -14.10 13.54
N GLU A 162 6.11 -13.00 13.81
CA GLU A 162 7.54 -13.00 14.15
C GLU A 162 7.83 -13.61 15.52
N LYS A 163 7.06 -13.23 16.56
CA LYS A 163 7.19 -13.82 17.90
C LYS A 163 6.93 -15.33 17.91
N ARG A 164 5.94 -15.81 17.15
CA ARG A 164 5.62 -17.26 17.10
C ARG A 164 6.51 -18.07 16.18
N GLN A 165 7.09 -17.47 15.12
CA GLN A 165 8.13 -18.15 14.34
C GLN A 165 9.39 -18.42 15.15
N LYS A 166 9.69 -17.59 16.16
CA LYS A 166 10.78 -17.81 17.11
C LYS A 166 10.45 -18.86 18.19
N GLN A 167 9.17 -19.20 18.40
CA GLN A 167 8.74 -20.26 19.31
C GLN A 167 8.65 -21.61 18.56
N LEU A 168 9.75 -22.36 18.61
CA LEU A 168 9.99 -23.66 17.96
C LEU A 168 9.15 -24.85 18.51
N VAL A 169 7.91 -24.65 18.98
CA VAL A 169 7.13 -25.72 19.66
C VAL A 169 5.77 -26.02 19.02
N GLY A 170 5.31 -25.24 18.04
CA GLY A 170 4.04 -25.48 17.36
C GLY A 170 4.21 -26.22 16.03
N GLY A 171 3.81 -27.49 15.95
CA GLY A 171 3.91 -28.33 14.75
C GLY A 171 3.33 -27.72 13.46
N GLN A 172 3.57 -28.39 12.32
CA GLN A 172 3.26 -27.91 10.95
C GLN A 172 1.83 -27.33 10.76
N PHE A 173 0.86 -27.79 11.56
CA PHE A 173 -0.51 -27.28 11.58
C PHE A 173 -0.64 -25.84 12.12
N ALA A 174 0.07 -25.50 13.20
CA ALA A 174 0.12 -24.14 13.76
C ALA A 174 0.79 -23.15 12.78
N ARG A 175 1.73 -23.64 11.98
CA ARG A 175 2.42 -22.86 10.93
C ARG A 175 1.52 -22.57 9.72
N LYS A 176 0.59 -23.48 9.38
CA LYS A 176 -0.45 -23.26 8.35
C LYS A 176 -1.56 -22.31 8.83
N MET A 177 -1.98 -22.45 10.08
CA MET A 177 -3.02 -21.58 10.69
C MET A 177 -2.55 -20.14 10.94
N SER A 178 -1.23 -19.92 11.04
CA SER A 178 -0.63 -18.59 11.25
C SER A 178 -0.20 -17.89 9.96
N GLN A 179 -0.30 -18.55 8.80
CA GLN A 179 0.05 -17.96 7.51
C GLN A 179 -1.21 -17.57 6.74
N GLY A 180 -1.38 -16.27 6.49
CA GLY A 180 -2.51 -15.74 5.72
C GLY A 180 -3.67 -15.26 6.60
N VAL A 181 -4.86 -15.17 6.00
CA VAL A 181 -6.08 -14.57 6.59
C VAL A 181 -6.31 -15.02 8.03
N TYR A 182 -6.12 -16.29 8.37
CA TYR A 182 -6.35 -16.83 9.72
C TYR A 182 -5.46 -16.23 10.83
N GLY A 183 -4.20 -15.91 10.55
CA GLY A 183 -3.34 -15.23 11.54
C GLY A 183 -3.76 -13.77 11.73
N TYR A 184 -4.27 -13.13 10.67
CA TYR A 184 -4.80 -11.76 10.69
C TYR A 184 -6.11 -11.69 11.47
N LEU A 185 -6.99 -12.70 11.33
CA LEU A 185 -8.17 -12.86 12.16
C LEU A 185 -7.78 -13.05 13.64
N TYR A 186 -6.78 -13.88 13.91
CA TYR A 186 -6.36 -14.15 15.27
C TYR A 186 -5.84 -12.91 16.01
N SER A 187 -5.04 -12.06 15.36
CA SER A 187 -4.60 -10.78 15.96
C SER A 187 -5.76 -9.83 16.18
N LEU A 188 -6.70 -9.76 15.23
CA LEU A 188 -7.91 -8.95 15.33
C LEU A 188 -8.74 -9.31 16.56
N PHE A 189 -9.04 -10.60 16.74
CA PHE A 189 -9.88 -11.08 17.84
C PHE A 189 -9.20 -11.00 19.22
N ARG A 190 -7.87 -11.09 19.30
CA ARG A 190 -7.15 -11.22 20.58
C ARG A 190 -6.62 -9.91 21.14
N LEU A 191 -6.26 -8.95 20.28
CA LEU A 191 -5.64 -7.69 20.70
C LEU A 191 -6.55 -6.51 20.40
N THR A 192 -6.87 -6.33 19.13
CA THR A 192 -7.57 -5.14 18.64
C THR A 192 -9.01 -5.04 19.11
N VAL A 193 -9.78 -6.14 19.07
CA VAL A 193 -11.19 -6.11 19.52
C VAL A 193 -11.30 -5.79 21.02
N PRO A 194 -10.53 -6.42 21.94
CA PRO A 194 -10.54 -6.04 23.35
C PRO A 194 -10.13 -4.59 23.64
N GLU A 195 -9.03 -4.11 23.04
CA GLU A 195 -8.57 -2.73 23.24
C GLU A 195 -9.60 -1.70 22.75
N GLU A 196 -10.22 -1.94 21.59
CA GLU A 196 -11.26 -1.06 21.07
C GLU A 196 -12.56 -1.13 21.89
N LEU A 197 -12.91 -2.31 22.42
CA LEU A 197 -14.03 -2.44 23.36
C LEU A 197 -13.78 -1.67 24.66
N GLU A 198 -12.55 -1.67 25.16
CA GLU A 198 -12.16 -0.88 26.32
C GLU A 198 -12.26 0.62 26.02
N ARG A 199 -11.69 1.08 24.89
CA ARG A 199 -11.78 2.47 24.41
C ARG A 199 -13.21 2.92 24.14
N ALA A 200 -14.09 2.00 23.73
CA ALA A 200 -15.50 2.28 23.47
C ALA A 200 -16.32 2.48 24.75
N ARG A 201 -15.83 2.05 25.94
CA ARG A 201 -16.50 2.31 27.22
C ARG A 201 -16.60 3.80 27.53
N ASP A 202 -15.60 4.56 27.11
CA ASP A 202 -15.55 6.02 27.27
C ASP A 202 -16.29 6.78 26.14
N GLY A 203 -17.16 6.09 25.39
CA GLY A 203 -17.78 6.58 24.17
C GLY A 203 -16.98 6.23 22.91
N ARG A 204 -17.51 6.53 21.72
CA ARG A 204 -16.82 6.31 20.43
C ARG A 204 -16.06 7.56 20.00
N THR A 205 -14.91 7.38 19.35
CA THR A 205 -14.16 8.51 18.78
C THR A 205 -15.04 9.18 17.74
N ARG A 206 -15.06 10.51 17.72
CA ARG A 206 -15.74 11.28 16.68
C ARG A 206 -14.71 11.87 15.73
N LEU A 207 -15.02 11.83 14.44
CA LEU A 207 -14.29 12.48 13.37
C LEU A 207 -15.12 13.67 12.89
N ARG A 208 -14.49 14.84 12.83
CA ARG A 208 -14.90 15.92 11.94
C ARG A 208 -13.93 15.95 10.76
N LEU A 209 -14.47 15.69 9.56
CA LEU A 209 -13.74 15.65 8.31
C LEU A 209 -13.94 16.97 7.57
N GLU A 210 -12.86 17.70 7.35
CA GLU A 210 -12.87 18.97 6.64
C GLU A 210 -12.22 18.81 5.26
N ASN A 211 -12.87 19.31 4.22
CA ASN A 211 -12.29 19.51 2.89
C ASN A 211 -11.45 20.78 2.89
N ILE A 212 -10.15 20.63 2.64
CA ILE A 212 -9.19 21.74 2.52
C ILE A 212 -8.47 21.73 1.17
N GLY A 213 -9.06 21.03 0.19
CA GLY A 213 -8.56 20.90 -1.18
C GLY A 213 -9.52 21.47 -2.21
N GLU A 214 -9.56 20.82 -3.37
CA GLU A 214 -10.50 21.14 -4.46
C GLU A 214 -11.93 20.68 -4.11
N THR A 215 -12.91 20.97 -4.98
CA THR A 215 -14.31 20.49 -4.84
C THR A 215 -14.33 19.01 -4.48
N ALA A 216 -14.97 18.59 -3.39
CA ALA A 216 -15.08 17.17 -3.04
C ALA A 216 -16.19 16.49 -3.85
N LEU A 217 -16.09 15.17 -4.04
CA LEU A 217 -17.19 14.36 -4.57
C LEU A 217 -17.55 13.26 -3.57
N THR A 218 -18.79 12.79 -3.63
CA THR A 218 -19.31 11.61 -2.90
C THR A 218 -20.08 10.71 -3.87
N LEU A 219 -20.57 9.57 -3.40
CA LEU A 219 -21.44 8.68 -4.18
C LEU A 219 -22.92 9.01 -3.92
N ASN A 220 -23.74 9.02 -4.97
CA ASN A 220 -25.19 9.01 -4.84
C ASN A 220 -25.73 7.59 -4.54
N GLY A 221 -27.05 7.43 -4.45
CA GLY A 221 -27.69 6.13 -4.19
C GLY A 221 -27.45 5.06 -5.26
N ASP A 222 -27.06 5.46 -6.47
CA ASP A 222 -26.74 4.58 -7.59
C ASP A 222 -25.23 4.25 -7.68
N GLY A 223 -24.42 4.82 -6.78
CA GLY A 223 -22.96 4.64 -6.79
C GLY A 223 -22.24 5.51 -7.83
N GLU A 224 -22.87 6.59 -8.30
CA GLU A 224 -22.25 7.55 -9.21
C GLU A 224 -21.62 8.72 -8.43
N PRO A 225 -20.44 9.21 -8.85
CA PRO A 225 -19.83 10.39 -8.24
C PRO A 225 -20.66 11.65 -8.48
N ILE A 226 -20.99 12.37 -7.41
CA ILE A 226 -21.65 13.68 -7.43
C ILE A 226 -20.80 14.71 -6.66
N GLU A 227 -20.77 15.95 -7.14
CA GLU A 227 -20.04 17.02 -6.47
C GLU A 227 -20.73 17.46 -5.17
N ILE A 228 -19.92 17.74 -4.15
CA ILE A 228 -20.35 18.41 -2.93
C ILE A 228 -20.16 19.92 -3.14
N PRO A 229 -21.16 20.76 -2.84
CA PRO A 229 -21.03 22.21 -2.98
C PRO A 229 -19.79 22.76 -2.27
N ARG A 230 -19.03 23.65 -2.92
CA ARG A 230 -17.80 24.21 -2.34
C ARG A 230 -18.02 24.98 -1.02
N SER A 231 -19.24 25.45 -0.77
CA SER A 231 -19.62 26.08 0.50
C SER A 231 -19.63 25.09 1.67
N GLU A 232 -19.73 23.79 1.41
CA GLU A 232 -19.69 22.73 2.40
C GLU A 232 -18.26 22.26 2.61
N THR A 233 -17.60 22.81 3.63
CA THR A 233 -16.24 22.39 4.00
C THR A 233 -16.24 21.19 4.93
N THR A 234 -17.25 21.03 5.80
CA THR A 234 -17.39 19.84 6.64
C THR A 234 -18.05 18.72 5.84
N LEU A 235 -17.28 17.69 5.48
CA LEU A 235 -17.75 16.53 4.70
C LEU A 235 -18.43 15.48 5.58
N TYR A 236 -18.01 15.37 6.84
CA TYR A 236 -18.53 14.41 7.80
C TYR A 236 -18.33 14.90 9.22
N GLU A 237 -19.33 14.69 10.07
CA GLU A 237 -19.18 14.87 11.52
C GLU A 237 -19.92 13.76 12.26
N GLY A 238 -19.18 12.84 12.86
CA GLY A 238 -19.79 11.67 13.48
C GLY A 238 -18.79 10.68 14.03
N PRO A 239 -19.26 9.53 14.51
CA PRO A 239 -18.40 8.51 15.08
C PRO A 239 -17.50 7.86 14.03
N VAL A 240 -16.30 7.45 14.41
CA VAL A 240 -15.36 6.76 13.51
C VAL A 240 -14.74 5.57 14.22
N SER A 241 -14.69 4.46 13.50
CA SER A 241 -13.89 3.28 13.87
C SER A 241 -12.68 3.14 12.96
N VAL A 242 -12.86 3.41 11.66
CA VAL A 242 -11.76 3.52 10.67
C VAL A 242 -12.02 4.74 9.79
N GLY A 243 -10.98 5.52 9.55
CA GLY A 243 -10.96 6.56 8.52
C GLY A 243 -9.69 6.40 7.69
N ALA A 244 -9.81 5.96 6.45
CA ALA A 244 -8.66 5.60 5.62
C ALA A 244 -8.71 6.28 4.25
N ALA A 245 -7.54 6.59 3.70
CA ALA A 245 -7.36 7.13 2.36
C ALA A 245 -6.63 6.11 1.49
N GLY A 246 -7.04 5.97 0.22
CA GLY A 246 -6.38 5.09 -0.73
C GLY A 246 -6.53 5.54 -2.17
N THR A 247 -5.51 5.24 -2.97
CA THR A 247 -5.48 5.46 -4.42
C THR A 247 -5.58 4.17 -5.23
N GLU A 248 -5.60 3.02 -4.55
CA GLU A 248 -5.73 1.69 -5.16
C GLU A 248 -6.77 0.84 -4.42
N PRO A 249 -7.63 0.09 -5.12
CA PRO A 249 -8.71 -0.65 -4.46
C PRO A 249 -8.28 -1.74 -3.49
N TYR A 250 -7.13 -2.37 -3.75
CA TYR A 250 -6.70 -3.56 -3.04
C TYR A 250 -5.58 -3.26 -2.05
N TRP A 251 -5.78 -3.71 -0.82
CA TRP A 251 -4.72 -3.95 0.15
C TRP A 251 -4.17 -5.37 -0.05
N GLY A 252 -3.13 -5.69 0.71
CA GLY A 252 -2.57 -7.02 0.76
C GLY A 252 -3.61 -8.14 0.89
N ALA A 253 -3.27 -9.34 0.40
CA ALA A 253 -4.15 -10.51 0.44
C ALA A 253 -5.52 -10.34 -0.24
N LYS A 254 -5.62 -9.48 -1.27
CA LYS A 254 -6.85 -9.21 -2.04
C LYS A 254 -7.98 -8.57 -1.22
N PHE A 255 -7.66 -7.93 -0.11
CA PHE A 255 -8.62 -7.17 0.69
C PHE A 255 -9.01 -5.90 -0.08
N LYS A 256 -10.26 -5.79 -0.56
CA LYS A 256 -10.72 -4.65 -1.37
C LYS A 256 -11.22 -3.51 -0.46
N ALA A 257 -10.29 -2.84 0.22
CA ALA A 257 -10.59 -1.80 1.21
C ALA A 257 -11.27 -0.55 0.61
N PHE A 258 -10.87 -0.18 -0.61
CA PHE A 258 -11.31 1.02 -1.32
C PHE A 258 -11.99 0.66 -2.65
N PRO A 259 -13.23 0.15 -2.63
CA PRO A 259 -13.87 -0.42 -3.82
C PRO A 259 -13.97 0.55 -5.00
N TYR A 260 -14.00 1.84 -4.67
CA TYR A 260 -14.17 2.96 -5.58
C TYR A 260 -12.87 3.75 -5.81
N ALA A 261 -11.73 3.34 -5.25
CA ALA A 261 -10.46 3.95 -5.61
C ALA A 261 -10.27 3.90 -7.13
N ARG A 262 -9.79 5.02 -7.71
CA ARG A 262 -9.64 5.25 -9.15
C ARG A 262 -10.94 5.50 -9.93
N LEU A 263 -12.10 5.51 -9.29
CA LEU A 263 -13.37 5.88 -9.93
C LEU A 263 -13.33 7.33 -10.46
N VAL A 264 -12.79 8.24 -9.65
CA VAL A 264 -12.60 9.64 -10.05
C VAL A 264 -11.10 9.91 -10.26
N PRO A 265 -10.68 10.34 -11.46
CA PRO A 265 -9.29 10.69 -11.74
C PRO A 265 -8.76 11.80 -10.83
N ASN A 266 -7.44 11.80 -10.61
CA ASN A 266 -6.71 12.85 -9.86
C ASN A 266 -7.26 13.10 -8.44
N ARG A 267 -7.80 12.07 -7.80
CA ARG A 267 -8.31 12.10 -6.42
C ARG A 267 -7.94 10.81 -5.72
N PHE A 268 -7.82 10.88 -4.40
CA PHE A 268 -7.83 9.69 -3.56
C PHE A 268 -9.22 9.48 -2.99
N ASN A 269 -9.55 8.21 -2.72
CA ASN A 269 -10.80 7.84 -2.05
C ASN A 269 -10.54 7.86 -0.54
N PHE A 270 -11.25 8.72 0.19
CA PHE A 270 -11.31 8.69 1.64
C PHE A 270 -12.57 7.95 2.07
N ARG A 271 -12.41 6.98 2.96
CA ARG A 271 -13.49 6.10 3.40
C ARG A 271 -13.58 6.07 4.92
N VAL A 272 -14.79 6.25 5.43
CA VAL A 272 -15.11 6.14 6.85
C VAL A 272 -15.96 4.90 7.09
N TYR A 273 -15.66 4.20 8.19
CA TYR A 273 -16.54 3.20 8.78
C TYR A 273 -16.92 3.63 10.19
N ASP A 274 -18.21 3.91 10.41
CA ASP A 274 -18.72 4.48 11.67
C ASP A 274 -19.34 3.44 12.62
N ARG A 275 -19.43 2.16 12.24
CA ARG A 275 -20.04 1.11 13.09
C ARG A 275 -19.05 0.54 14.10
N HIS A 276 -19.59 -0.13 15.11
CA HIS A 276 -18.77 -0.73 16.16
C HIS A 276 -17.87 -1.86 15.63
N VAL A 277 -16.71 -2.09 16.26
CA VAL A 277 -15.73 -3.10 15.82
C VAL A 277 -16.34 -4.51 15.69
N LEU A 278 -17.28 -4.87 16.58
CA LEU A 278 -18.00 -6.15 16.52
C LEU A 278 -18.87 -6.32 15.27
N GLU A 279 -19.49 -5.24 14.78
CA GLU A 279 -20.23 -5.28 13.51
C GLU A 279 -19.27 -5.45 12.33
N GLY A 280 -18.09 -4.81 12.40
CA GLY A 280 -17.03 -4.98 11.40
C GLY A 280 -16.53 -6.42 11.33
N VAL A 281 -16.30 -7.03 12.49
CA VAL A 281 -15.97 -8.45 12.62
C VAL A 281 -17.05 -9.34 12.00
N ASN A 282 -18.32 -9.12 12.34
CA ASN A 282 -19.44 -9.91 11.83
C ASN A 282 -19.61 -9.79 10.31
N ASN A 283 -19.23 -8.64 9.72
CA ASN A 283 -19.31 -8.39 8.28
C ASN A 283 -17.96 -8.49 7.56
N MET A 284 -16.94 -9.03 8.20
CA MET A 284 -15.55 -8.99 7.72
C MET A 284 -15.34 -9.57 6.32
N PHE A 285 -16.04 -10.64 5.94
CA PHE A 285 -15.96 -11.17 4.58
C PHE A 285 -16.56 -10.21 3.54
N LYS A 286 -17.63 -9.49 3.91
CA LYS A 286 -18.23 -8.46 3.05
C LYS A 286 -17.28 -7.26 2.93
N LEU A 287 -16.66 -6.84 4.05
CA LEU A 287 -15.58 -5.84 4.05
C LEU A 287 -14.44 -6.26 3.12
N TRP A 288 -14.03 -7.53 3.17
CA TRP A 288 -12.95 -8.06 2.34
C TRP A 288 -13.26 -8.03 0.84
N GLN A 289 -14.52 -8.28 0.50
CA GLN A 289 -15.01 -8.19 -0.87
C GLN A 289 -15.20 -6.75 -1.34
N GLY A 290 -15.09 -5.77 -0.44
CA GLY A 290 -15.36 -4.38 -0.75
C GLY A 290 -16.84 -4.10 -0.98
N LYS A 291 -17.72 -4.84 -0.31
CA LYS A 291 -19.16 -4.55 -0.36
C LYS A 291 -19.45 -3.28 0.43
N ASP A 292 -20.44 -2.53 -0.04
CA ASP A 292 -20.98 -1.42 0.71
C ASP A 292 -21.82 -1.92 1.88
N LEU A 293 -21.65 -1.32 3.05
CA LEU A 293 -22.30 -1.70 4.30
C LEU A 293 -22.84 -0.45 5.00
N PRO A 294 -23.89 -0.58 5.83
CA PRO A 294 -24.35 0.52 6.66
C PRO A 294 -23.19 1.13 7.46
N GLY A 295 -23.10 2.46 7.43
CA GLY A 295 -22.04 3.19 8.11
C GLY A 295 -20.75 3.36 7.34
N MET A 296 -20.74 2.98 6.06
CA MET A 296 -19.66 3.30 5.13
C MET A 296 -19.97 4.61 4.41
N TYR A 297 -18.97 5.46 4.32
CA TYR A 297 -19.05 6.73 3.62
C TYR A 297 -17.79 6.91 2.80
N ASP A 298 -17.94 7.33 1.55
CA ASP A 298 -16.87 7.42 0.57
C ASP A 298 -16.84 8.81 -0.05
N TRP A 299 -15.67 9.45 -0.03
CA TRP A 299 -15.42 10.74 -0.68
C TRP A 299 -14.24 10.64 -1.64
N PHE A 300 -14.24 11.49 -2.67
CA PHE A 300 -13.13 11.67 -3.61
C PHE A 300 -12.58 13.09 -3.47
N VAL A 301 -11.37 13.18 -2.96
CA VAL A 301 -10.80 14.44 -2.47
C VAL A 301 -9.35 14.60 -2.92
N THR A 302 -8.86 15.84 -2.89
CA THR A 302 -7.44 16.16 -3.13
C THR A 302 -6.72 16.57 -1.86
N LYS A 303 -7.42 17.09 -0.84
CA LYS A 303 -6.85 17.36 0.47
C LYS A 303 -7.94 17.44 1.54
N ILE A 304 -7.74 16.74 2.65
CA ILE A 304 -8.66 16.73 3.80
C ILE A 304 -7.88 16.90 5.10
N ARG A 305 -8.57 17.40 6.11
CA ARG A 305 -8.13 17.42 7.49
C ARG A 305 -9.09 16.63 8.35
N LEU A 306 -8.54 15.73 9.14
CA LEU A 306 -9.28 14.95 10.12
C LEU A 306 -9.07 15.60 11.49
N HIS A 307 -10.16 15.92 12.18
CA HIS A 307 -10.17 16.28 13.59
C HIS A 307 -10.82 15.16 14.39
N LEU A 308 -10.03 14.49 15.22
CA LEU A 308 -10.44 13.37 16.04
C LEU A 308 -10.68 13.86 17.47
N SER A 309 -11.81 13.46 18.06
CA SER A 309 -12.16 13.86 19.43
C SER A 309 -11.21 13.29 20.50
N ARG A 310 -10.38 12.32 20.13
CA ARG A 310 -9.30 11.76 20.94
C ARG A 310 -8.22 11.19 20.02
N PRO A 311 -6.96 11.10 20.47
CA PRO A 311 -5.89 10.52 19.67
C PRO A 311 -6.24 9.11 19.18
N MET A 312 -6.04 8.85 17.88
CA MET A 312 -6.15 7.52 17.29
C MET A 312 -4.83 7.11 16.64
N PRO A 313 -4.48 5.82 16.67
CA PRO A 313 -3.33 5.32 15.93
C PRO A 313 -3.53 5.55 14.44
N TYR A 314 -2.45 5.89 13.74
CA TYR A 314 -2.44 5.99 12.28
C TYR A 314 -1.26 5.23 11.67
N GLN A 315 -1.44 4.82 10.41
CA GLN A 315 -0.46 4.08 9.62
C GLN A 315 -0.12 4.78 8.31
N VAL A 316 1.08 4.53 7.80
CA VAL A 316 1.51 4.95 6.47
C VAL A 316 1.94 3.71 5.70
N GLY A 317 1.23 3.34 4.63
CA GLY A 317 1.59 2.21 3.77
C GLY A 317 1.67 0.84 4.48
N GLY A 318 1.00 0.68 5.62
CA GLY A 318 1.01 -0.56 6.42
C GLY A 318 1.92 -0.54 7.66
N ASP A 319 2.61 0.57 7.92
CA ASP A 319 3.47 0.74 9.10
C ASP A 319 2.84 1.77 10.06
N VAL A 320 2.65 1.37 11.32
CA VAL A 320 2.09 2.25 12.38
C VAL A 320 3.13 3.29 12.77
N VAL A 321 2.72 4.56 12.83
CA VAL A 321 3.64 5.67 13.13
C VAL A 321 3.40 6.24 14.52
N GLY A 322 2.16 6.22 15.02
CA GLY A 322 1.80 6.71 16.34
C GLY A 322 0.35 7.16 16.40
N GLU A 323 0.00 7.98 17.38
CA GLU A 323 -1.36 8.53 17.53
C GLU A 323 -1.43 10.00 17.10
N ARG A 324 -2.58 10.41 16.56
CA ARG A 324 -2.89 11.80 16.18
C ARG A 324 -4.31 12.14 16.57
N ASP A 325 -4.53 13.40 16.94
CA ASP A 325 -5.82 14.05 17.10
C ASP A 325 -6.18 14.92 15.89
N VAL A 326 -5.18 15.49 15.21
CA VAL A 326 -5.34 16.20 13.93
C VAL A 326 -4.36 15.65 12.90
N ILE A 327 -4.85 15.34 11.70
CA ILE A 327 -4.02 14.83 10.61
C ILE A 327 -4.52 15.29 9.24
N ASP A 328 -3.60 15.69 8.37
CA ASP A 328 -3.88 16.09 6.99
C ASP A 328 -3.51 14.96 6.04
N PHE A 329 -4.44 14.60 5.15
CA PHE A 329 -4.19 13.74 4.00
C PHE A 329 -4.30 14.57 2.72
N ALA A 330 -3.35 14.41 1.82
CA ALA A 330 -3.32 15.08 0.53
C ALA A 330 -3.10 14.09 -0.59
N LEU A 331 -3.54 14.44 -1.80
CA LEU A 331 -3.07 13.78 -3.00
C LEU A 331 -1.60 14.19 -3.18
N ALA A 332 -0.71 13.21 -3.27
CA ALA A 332 0.70 13.48 -3.53
C ALA A 332 0.86 14.14 -4.91
N LYS A 333 1.84 15.03 -5.02
CA LYS A 333 2.23 15.58 -6.33
C LYS A 333 2.90 14.51 -7.19
N GLU A 334 3.59 13.58 -6.55
CA GLU A 334 4.25 12.48 -7.20
C GLU A 334 3.26 11.37 -7.60
N THR A 335 3.52 10.77 -8.75
CA THR A 335 2.86 9.54 -9.21
C THR A 335 3.92 8.50 -9.49
N VAL A 336 3.52 7.23 -9.50
CA VAL A 336 4.41 6.12 -9.84
C VAL A 336 3.89 5.37 -11.06
N ASP A 337 4.77 5.14 -12.02
CA ASP A 337 4.48 4.30 -13.18
C ASP A 337 5.00 2.89 -12.89
N LEU A 338 4.08 1.93 -12.80
CA LEU A 338 4.41 0.53 -12.57
C LEU A 338 4.29 -0.29 -13.84
N ILE A 339 5.20 -1.23 -14.05
CA ILE A 339 5.14 -2.15 -15.20
C ILE A 339 3.85 -2.97 -15.15
N ASP A 340 3.06 -2.91 -16.22
CA ASP A 340 1.91 -3.77 -16.43
C ASP A 340 2.39 -5.13 -16.92
N TRP A 341 2.51 -6.10 -16.00
CA TRP A 341 3.00 -7.42 -16.35
C TRP A 341 2.06 -8.18 -17.30
N GLU A 342 0.77 -7.89 -17.30
CA GLU A 342 -0.19 -8.53 -18.21
C GLU A 342 -0.01 -8.06 -19.64
N ALA A 343 0.10 -6.75 -19.85
CA ALA A 343 0.37 -6.17 -21.17
C ALA A 343 1.79 -6.50 -21.64
N ALA A 344 2.78 -6.44 -20.74
CA ALA A 344 4.18 -6.76 -20.99
C ALA A 344 4.45 -8.16 -21.56
N ARG A 345 3.54 -9.12 -21.32
CA ARG A 345 3.66 -10.49 -21.82
C ARG A 345 3.06 -10.69 -23.21
N LYS A 346 2.25 -9.74 -23.68
CA LYS A 346 1.53 -9.83 -24.96
C LYS A 346 2.28 -9.12 -26.09
N GLY A 347 3.11 -8.13 -25.75
CA GLY A 347 4.09 -7.53 -26.65
C GLY A 347 5.40 -8.30 -26.62
#